data_AF-A0A9E2AKQ4-F1
#
_entry.id   AF-A0A9E2AKQ4-F1
#
_cell.length_a   1.000
_cell.length_b   1.000
_cell.length_c   1.000
_cell.angle_alpha   90.00
_cell.angle_beta   90.00
_cell.angle_gamma   90.00
#
_symmetry.space_group_name_H-M   'P 1'
#
loop_
_entity.id
_entity.type
_entity.pdbx_description
1 polymer ?
#
loop_
_entity_poly.entity_id
_entity_poly.type
_entity_poly.pdbx_seq_one_letter_code
_entity_poly.pdbx_strand_id
1 'polypeptide(L)' 'MKHIFFLLLFLSGFSNLAQTDAELIKTIYNTSLTDGHSYQWLDHLSNQIGGRLSGSLNAQRAVEYTRDQLDSIGLD' A
#
# COMPACT_ATOMS: atom_id res chain seq x y z
N MET A 1 3.46 19.98 -42.76
CA MET A 1 4.88 19.96 -42.35
C MET A 1 5.13 20.70 -41.04
N LYS A 2 4.86 22.01 -40.94
CA LYS A 2 5.10 22.80 -39.71
C LYS A 2 4.31 22.33 -38.47
N HIS A 3 3.05 21.92 -38.65
CA HIS A 3 2.21 21.41 -37.54
C HIS A 3 2.63 20.00 -37.06
N ILE A 4 3.12 19.16 -37.97
CA ILE A 4 3.67 17.83 -37.63
C ILE A 4 4.96 17.96 -36.83
N PHE A 5 5.81 18.92 -37.19
CA PHE A 5 7.00 19.25 -36.43
C PHE A 5 6.67 19.75 -35.02
N PHE A 6 5.65 20.61 -34.88
CA PHE A 6 5.17 21.07 -33.58
C PHE A 6 4.58 19.93 -32.72
N LEU A 7 3.88 18.98 -33.34
CA LEU A 7 3.34 17.79 -32.68
C LEU A 7 4.47 16.87 -32.17
N LEU A 8 5.48 16.62 -33.01
CA LEU A 8 6.66 15.83 -32.62
C LEU A 8 7.47 16.46 -31.48
N LEU A 9 7.57 17.80 -31.46
CA LEU A 9 8.21 18.55 -30.37
C LEU A 9 7.40 18.48 -29.07
N PHE A 10 6.08 18.41 -29.15
CA PHE A 10 5.21 18.25 -27.99
C PHE A 10 5.29 16.83 -27.40
N LEU A 11 5.39 15.80 -28.25
CA LEU A 11 5.53 14.41 -27.81
C LEU A 11 6.90 14.09 -27.18
N SER A 12 7.98 14.76 -27.57
CA SER A 12 9.32 14.51 -27.01
C SER A 12 9.49 15.01 -25.56
N GLY A 13 8.64 15.93 -25.10
CA GLY A 13 8.66 16.49 -23.74
C GLY A 13 8.19 15.53 -22.63
N PHE A 14 7.54 14.42 -22.98
CA PHE A 14 6.98 13.46 -22.01
C PHE A 14 7.93 12.33 -21.61
N SER A 15 9.17 12.32 -22.10
CA SER A 15 10.03 11.13 -22.08
C SER A 15 10.74 10.81 -20.76
N ASN A 16 10.56 11.55 -19.66
CA ASN A 16 11.43 11.41 -18.47
C ASN A 16 10.74 11.58 -17.09
N LEU A 17 9.61 10.90 -16.83
CA LEU A 17 8.99 10.86 -15.49
C LEU A 17 9.07 9.46 -14.84
N ALA A 18 10.21 8.79 -14.94
CA ALA A 18 10.43 7.55 -14.19
C ALA A 18 11.08 7.87 -12.83
N GLN A 19 10.51 7.36 -11.74
CA GLN A 19 11.09 7.44 -10.41
C GLN A 19 12.31 6.51 -10.32
N THR A 20 13.34 6.95 -9.59
CA THR A 20 14.48 6.08 -9.27
C THR A 20 14.12 5.11 -8.15
N ASP A 21 14.81 3.97 -8.09
CA ASP A 21 14.65 3.00 -6.98
C ASP A 21 14.88 3.65 -5.61
N ALA A 22 15.84 4.57 -5.52
CA ALA A 22 16.15 5.30 -4.28
C ALA A 22 14.98 6.19 -3.83
N GLU A 23 14.31 6.86 -4.75
CA GLU A 23 13.13 7.67 -4.46
C GLU A 23 11.93 6.81 -4.06
N LEU A 24 11.74 5.66 -4.71
CA LEU A 24 10.71 4.70 -4.34
C LEU A 24 10.91 4.18 -2.91
N ILE A 25 12.13 3.74 -2.57
CA ILE A 25 12.45 3.26 -1.22
C ILE A 25 12.23 4.36 -0.18
N LYS A 26 12.67 5.60 -0.47
CA LYS A 26 12.43 6.75 0.42
C LYS A 26 10.94 7.01 0.62
N THR A 27 10.14 6.86 -0.43
CA THR A 27 8.68 7.01 -0.37
C THR A 27 8.07 5.94 0.52
N ILE A 28 8.39 4.66 0.30
CA ILE A 28 7.90 3.54 1.14
C ILE A 28 8.26 3.78 2.62
N TYR A 29 9.51 4.16 2.89
CA TYR A 29 9.98 4.47 4.24
C TYR A 29 9.13 5.58 4.88
N ASN A 30 9.00 6.72 4.21
CA ASN A 30 8.22 7.85 4.73
C ASN A 30 6.74 7.50 4.93
N THR A 31 6.12 6.81 3.98
CA THR A 31 4.72 6.37 4.08
C THR A 31 4.54 5.43 5.27
N SER A 32 5.43 4.45 5.48
CA SER A 32 5.34 3.53 6.63
C SER A 32 5.39 4.23 7.99
N LEU A 33 6.06 5.39 8.08
CA LEU A 33 6.18 6.17 9.32
C LEU A 33 5.06 7.20 9.52
N THR A 34 4.45 7.68 8.43
CA THR A 34 3.48 8.79 8.47
C THR A 34 2.04 8.35 8.23
N ASP A 35 1.84 7.25 7.52
CA ASP A 35 0.54 6.70 7.10
C ASP A 35 0.49 5.17 7.32
N GLY A 36 1.07 4.72 8.44
CA GLY A 36 1.13 3.31 8.81
C GLY A 36 0.02 2.88 9.78
N HIS A 37 -0.64 1.76 9.51
CA HIS A 37 -1.69 1.20 10.38
C HIS A 37 -1.22 0.06 11.30
N SER A 38 0.06 -0.33 11.24
CA SER A 38 0.58 -1.54 11.89
C SER A 38 0.32 -1.60 13.39
N TYR A 39 0.42 -0.47 14.10
CA TYR A 39 0.17 -0.43 15.54
C TYR A 39 -1.31 -0.65 15.86
N GLN A 40 -2.22 0.00 15.13
CA GLN A 40 -3.66 -0.11 15.34
C GLN A 40 -4.16 -1.54 15.07
N TRP A 41 -3.64 -2.17 14.00
CA TRP A 41 -3.94 -3.56 13.70
C TRP A 41 -3.41 -4.52 14.77
N LEU A 42 -2.17 -4.31 15.24
CA LEU A 42 -1.60 -5.12 16.31
C LEU A 42 -2.37 -4.95 17.63
N ASP A 43 -2.79 -3.74 17.96
CA ASP A 43 -3.61 -3.45 19.14
C ASP A 43 -4.94 -4.19 19.07
N HIS A 44 -5.64 -4.13 17.93
CA HIS A 44 -6.89 -4.87 17.75
C HIS A 44 -6.69 -6.38 17.90
N LEU A 45 -5.69 -6.93 17.21
CA LEU A 45 -5.35 -8.35 17.32
C LEU A 45 -5.03 -8.72 18.77
N SER A 46 -4.23 -7.94 19.48
CA SER A 46 -3.73 -8.30 20.80
C SER A 46 -4.77 -8.10 21.91
N ASN A 47 -5.49 -6.99 21.88
CA ASN A 47 -6.34 -6.55 22.98
C ASN A 47 -7.84 -6.79 22.73
N GLN A 48 -8.29 -6.81 21.47
CA GLN A 48 -9.69 -7.09 21.16
C GLN A 48 -9.93 -8.58 20.87
N ILE A 49 -9.01 -9.23 20.14
CA ILE A 49 -9.11 -10.67 19.84
C ILE A 49 -8.43 -11.53 20.92
N GLY A 50 -7.22 -11.15 21.36
CA GLY A 50 -6.49 -11.88 22.39
C GLY A 50 -5.81 -13.16 21.87
N GLY A 51 -5.66 -14.17 22.73
CA GLY A 51 -4.91 -15.39 22.41
C GLY A 51 -5.50 -16.19 21.25
N ARG A 52 -4.66 -16.55 20.27
CA ARG A 52 -5.03 -17.19 18.98
C ARG A 52 -4.46 -18.61 18.86
N LEU A 53 -4.79 -19.50 19.79
CA LEU A 53 -4.42 -20.91 19.67
C LEU A 53 -5.02 -21.50 18.39
N SER A 54 -4.25 -22.23 17.59
CA SER A 54 -4.71 -22.80 16.32
C SER A 54 -5.99 -23.65 16.51
N GLY A 55 -6.98 -23.43 15.65
CA GLY A 55 -8.29 -24.09 15.73
C GLY A 55 -9.27 -23.48 16.76
N SER A 56 -8.87 -22.46 17.52
CA SER A 56 -9.77 -21.75 18.42
C SER A 56 -10.65 -20.73 17.69
N LEU A 57 -11.73 -20.29 18.37
CA LEU A 57 -12.59 -19.21 17.88
C LEU A 57 -11.83 -17.91 17.64
N ASN A 58 -10.83 -17.59 18.48
CA ASN A 58 -10.04 -16.37 18.34
C ASN A 58 -9.07 -16.44 17.15
N ALA A 59 -8.56 -17.64 16.82
CA ALA A 59 -7.79 -17.81 15.60
C ALA A 59 -8.65 -17.54 14.36
N GLN A 60 -9.89 -18.05 14.32
CA GLN A 60 -10.83 -17.77 13.24
C GLN A 60 -11.14 -16.27 13.13
N ARG A 61 -11.45 -15.60 14.26
CA ARG A 61 -11.69 -14.15 14.29
C ARG A 61 -10.52 -13.33 13.78
N ALA A 62 -9.28 -13.73 14.08
CA ALA A 62 -8.10 -13.04 13.59
C ALA A 62 -7.93 -13.17 12.07
N VAL A 63 -8.28 -14.33 11.51
CA VAL A 63 -8.30 -14.55 10.05
C VAL A 63 -9.35 -13.65 9.40
N GLU A 64 -10.57 -13.65 9.92
CA GLU A 64 -11.68 -12.81 9.43
C GLU A 64 -11.33 -11.33 9.51
N TYR A 65 -10.84 -10.86 10.66
CA TYR A 65 -10.40 -9.48 10.83
C TYR A 65 -9.32 -9.08 9.82
N THR A 66 -8.30 -9.93 9.64
CA THR A 66 -7.21 -9.63 8.69
C THR A 66 -7.74 -9.55 7.27
N ARG A 67 -8.58 -10.52 6.86
CA ARG A 67 -9.25 -10.46 5.54
C ARG A 67 -10.03 -9.16 5.38
N ASP A 68 -10.88 -8.80 6.34
CA ASP A 68 -11.70 -7.61 6.27
C ASP A 68 -10.84 -6.32 6.19
N GLN A 69 -9.68 -6.28 6.87
CA GLN A 69 -8.73 -5.16 6.71
C GLN A 69 -8.13 -5.11 5.30
N LEU A 70 -7.72 -6.24 4.75
CA LEU A 70 -7.16 -6.33 3.39
C LEU A 70 -8.20 -5.96 2.32
N ASP A 71 -9.42 -6.46 2.46
CA ASP A 71 -10.54 -6.12 1.57
C ASP A 71 -10.86 -4.62 1.63
N SER A 72 -10.80 -4.01 2.82
CA SER A 72 -11.08 -2.58 3.02
C SER A 72 -10.07 -1.65 2.33
N ILE A 73 -8.83 -2.11 2.16
CA ILE A 73 -7.78 -1.38 1.45
C ILE A 73 -7.68 -1.77 -0.03
N GLY A 74 -8.57 -2.66 -0.51
CA GLY A 74 -8.62 -3.10 -1.90
C GLY A 74 -7.41 -3.93 -2.31
N LEU A 75 -6.83 -4.70 -1.39
CA LEU A 75 -5.74 -5.63 -1.70
C LEU A 75 -6.35 -6.90 -2.32
N ASP A 76 -5.92 -7.25 -3.54
CA ASP A 76 -6.32 -8.45 -4.30
C ASP A 76 -5.60 -9.73 -3.80
#